data_AF-A0A4P5YIY0-F1
#
_entry.id   AF-A0A4P5YIY0-F1
#
_cell.length_a   1.000
_cell.length_b   1.000
_cell.length_c   1.000
_cell.angle_alpha   90.00
_cell.angle_beta   90.00
_cell.angle_gamma   90.00
#
_symmetry.space_group_name_H-M   'P 1'
#
loop_
_entity.id
_entity.type
_entity.pdbx_description
1 polymer ?
#
loop_
_entity_poly.entity_id
_entity_poly.type
_entity_poly.pdbx_seq_one_letter_code
_entity_poly.pdbx_strand_id
1 'polypeptide(L)'
;MTDPAQESTIAAAMAALALVVVTGLTVIRPMRPAEAPAKMEPARAEPWMADCLPGIGPARRDAAAEAIRAGGSLPTPAATAAMPAWFAPFSPSQTDGVGQR
;
A
#
# COMPACT_ATOMS: atom_id res chain seq x y z
N MET A 1 -8.70 26.73 -60.96
CA MET A 1 -10.06 26.23 -61.22
C MET A 1 -10.06 24.81 -60.72
N THR A 2 -10.39 24.62 -59.44
CA THR A 2 -10.43 23.30 -58.81
C THR A 2 -11.61 22.52 -59.37
N ASP A 3 -11.36 21.27 -59.73
CA ASP A 3 -12.35 20.39 -60.35
C ASP A 3 -13.41 20.03 -59.29
N PRO A 4 -14.73 20.19 -59.55
CA PRO A 4 -15.79 19.83 -58.59
C PRO A 4 -15.70 18.37 -58.12
N ALA A 5 -15.06 17.48 -58.89
CA ALA A 5 -14.77 16.11 -58.48
C ALA A 5 -13.83 16.04 -57.25
N GLN A 6 -12.88 16.98 -57.14
CA GLN A 6 -11.87 17.03 -56.08
C GLN A 6 -12.48 17.49 -54.73
N GLU A 7 -13.50 18.34 -54.75
CA GLU A 7 -14.20 18.79 -53.54
C GLU A 7 -15.05 17.67 -52.93
N SER A 8 -15.70 16.85 -53.76
CA SER A 8 -16.51 15.72 -53.28
C SER A 8 -15.68 14.60 -52.64
N THR A 9 -14.45 14.37 -53.13
CA THR A 9 -13.55 13.36 -52.59
C THR A 9 -12.96 13.77 -51.25
N ILE A 10 -12.64 15.06 -51.08
CA ILE A 10 -12.20 15.60 -49.78
C ILE A 10 -13.33 15.51 -48.76
N ALA A 11 -14.56 15.88 -49.14
CA ALA A 11 -15.72 15.77 -48.25
C ALA A 11 -16.00 14.31 -47.84
N ALA A 12 -15.92 13.36 -48.78
CA ALA A 12 -16.08 11.94 -48.49
C ALA A 12 -14.97 11.40 -47.57
N ALA A 13 -13.72 11.80 -47.79
CA ALA A 13 -12.59 11.39 -46.95
C ALA A 13 -12.73 11.92 -45.51
N MET A 14 -13.16 13.17 -45.35
CA MET A 14 -13.40 13.77 -44.04
C MET A 14 -14.57 13.10 -43.30
N ALA A 15 -15.65 12.77 -44.02
CA ALA A 15 -16.78 12.03 -43.46
C ALA A 15 -16.38 10.62 -43.00
N ALA A 16 -15.56 9.91 -43.80
CA ALA A 16 -15.04 8.60 -43.43
C ALA A 16 -14.11 8.67 -42.20
N LEU A 17 -13.22 9.68 -42.15
CA LEU A 17 -12.34 9.88 -41.00
C LEU A 17 -13.14 10.20 -39.73
N ALA A 18 -14.15 11.08 -39.83
CA ALA A 18 -15.03 11.40 -38.72
C ALA A 18 -15.78 10.16 -38.22
N LEU A 19 -16.26 9.32 -39.12
CA LEU A 19 -16.93 8.06 -38.76
C LEU A 19 -15.98 7.12 -38.00
N VAL A 20 -14.75 6.95 -38.47
CA VAL A 20 -13.74 6.11 -37.80
C VAL A 20 -13.42 6.62 -36.40
N VAL A 21 -13.27 7.95 -36.24
CA VAL A 21 -12.98 8.56 -34.93
C VAL A 21 -14.14 8.37 -33.96
N VAL A 22 -15.38 8.63 -34.40
CA VAL A 22 -16.57 8.43 -33.56
C VAL A 22 -16.71 6.98 -33.16
N THR A 23 -16.56 6.05 -34.12
CA THR A 23 -16.64 4.61 -33.85
C THR A 23 -15.54 4.18 -32.89
N GLY A 24 -14.31 4.65 -33.08
CA GLY A 24 -13.19 4.40 -32.18
C GLY A 24 -13.45 4.89 -30.76
N LEU A 25 -13.98 6.11 -30.60
CA LEU A 25 -14.34 6.66 -29.29
C LEU A 25 -15.43 5.84 -28.58
N THR A 26 -16.40 5.26 -29.32
CA THR A 26 -17.44 4.42 -28.70
C THR A 26 -16.92 3.09 -28.17
N VAL A 27 -15.78 2.60 -28.68
CA VAL A 27 -15.18 1.33 -28.24
C VAL A 27 -14.33 1.51 -26.98
N ILE A 28 -13.89 2.74 -26.66
CA ILE A 28 -13.15 3.05 -25.45
C ILE A 28 -14.12 3.02 -24.27
N ARG A 29 -14.35 1.81 -23.73
CA ARG A 29 -15.04 1.67 -22.45
C ARG A 29 -14.16 2.29 -21.36
N PRO A 30 -14.68 3.24 -20.55
CA PRO A 30 -13.95 3.65 -19.36
C PRO A 30 -13.83 2.43 -18.46
N MET A 31 -12.59 1.95 -18.26
CA MET A 31 -12.31 0.97 -17.22
C MET A 31 -12.80 1.58 -15.91
N ARG A 32 -13.74 0.92 -15.24
CA ARG A 32 -14.09 1.31 -13.88
C ARG A 32 -12.81 1.22 -13.06
N PRO A 33 -12.43 2.27 -12.31
CA PRO A 33 -11.32 2.17 -11.38
C PRO A 33 -11.63 0.98 -10.45
N ALA A 34 -10.64 0.10 -10.29
CA ALA A 34 -10.76 -1.03 -9.39
C ALA A 34 -11.19 -0.50 -8.01
N GLU A 35 -12.26 -1.06 -7.47
CA GLU A 35 -12.75 -0.70 -6.15
C GLU A 35 -11.64 -0.99 -5.16
N ALA A 36 -11.16 0.05 -4.48
CA ALA A 36 -10.09 -0.11 -3.51
C ALA A 36 -10.58 -1.11 -2.42
N PRO A 37 -9.73 -2.07 -2.00
CA PRO A 37 -10.12 -3.00 -0.96
C PRO A 37 -10.53 -2.22 0.28
N ALA A 38 -11.59 -2.69 0.95
CA ALA A 38 -12.08 -2.06 2.18
C ALA A 38 -10.93 -1.93 3.17
N LYS A 39 -10.67 -0.70 3.63
CA LYS A 39 -9.69 -0.45 4.68
C LYS A 39 -10.23 -1.05 5.97
N MET A 40 -9.54 -2.06 6.48
CA MET A 40 -9.83 -2.63 7.79
C MET A 40 -9.30 -1.67 8.86
N GLU A 41 -10.09 -1.46 9.91
CA GLU A 41 -9.65 -0.68 11.06
C GLU A 41 -8.41 -1.33 11.70
N PRO A 42 -7.44 -0.52 12.16
CA PRO A 42 -6.28 -1.04 12.87
C PRO A 42 -6.71 -1.84 14.10
N ALA A 43 -6.21 -3.06 14.24
CA ALA A 43 -6.45 -3.86 15.44
C ALA A 43 -5.91 -3.12 16.67
N ARG A 44 -6.73 -3.01 17.73
CA ARG A 44 -6.31 -2.43 19.00
C ARG A 44 -5.65 -3.53 19.84
N ALA A 45 -4.45 -3.25 20.34
CA ALA A 45 -3.79 -4.16 21.27
C ALA A 45 -4.36 -3.96 22.68
N GLU A 46 -4.84 -5.07 23.25
CA GLU A 46 -5.36 -5.14 24.61
C GLU A 46 -4.28 -5.65 25.59
N PRO A 47 -4.35 -5.30 26.89
CA PRO A 47 -3.38 -5.76 27.87
C PRO A 47 -3.19 -7.27 27.91
N TRP A 48 -4.27 -8.05 27.82
CA TRP A 48 -4.19 -9.52 27.83
C TRP A 48 -3.41 -10.09 26.63
N MET A 49 -3.32 -9.37 25.50
CA MET A 49 -2.55 -9.83 24.34
C MET A 49 -1.04 -9.82 24.63
N ALA A 50 -0.59 -8.96 25.54
CA ALA A 50 0.81 -8.90 25.95
C ALA A 50 1.23 -10.09 26.83
N ASP A 51 0.29 -10.90 27.35
CA ASP A 51 0.60 -12.13 28.09
C ASP A 51 1.12 -13.25 27.18
N CYS A 52 0.80 -13.20 25.89
CA CYS A 52 1.33 -14.13 24.90
C CYS A 52 2.81 -13.85 24.57
N LEU A 53 3.37 -12.73 25.03
CA LEU A 53 4.75 -12.35 24.75
C LEU A 53 5.69 -12.96 25.79
N PRO A 54 6.72 -13.70 25.35
CA PRO A 54 7.67 -14.32 26.27
C PRO A 54 8.42 -13.25 27.08
N GLY A 55 8.48 -13.45 28.40
CA GLY A 55 9.17 -12.52 29.32
C GLY A 55 8.42 -11.22 29.64
N ILE A 56 7.19 -11.05 29.15
CA ILE A 56 6.28 -10.00 29.61
C ILE A 56 5.44 -10.58 30.75
N GLY A 57 5.84 -10.26 31.98
CA GLY A 57 5.03 -10.55 33.17
C GLY A 57 3.95 -9.51 33.43
N PRO A 58 3.08 -9.72 34.44
CA PRO A 58 1.96 -8.84 34.76
C PRO A 58 2.37 -7.36 34.95
N ALA A 59 3.53 -7.11 35.56
CA ALA A 59 4.05 -5.77 35.82
C ALA A 59 4.42 -4.97 34.57
N ARG A 60 4.60 -5.65 33.41
CA ARG A 60 5.04 -5.03 32.15
C ARG A 60 3.98 -5.10 31.06
N ARG A 61 2.83 -5.70 31.38
CA ARG A 61 1.72 -5.95 30.46
C ARG A 61 1.19 -4.67 29.84
N ASP A 62 0.86 -3.67 30.66
CA ASP A 62 0.26 -2.43 30.19
C ASP A 62 1.23 -1.62 29.33
N ALA A 63 2.50 -1.54 29.75
CA ALA A 63 3.55 -0.89 28.99
C ALA A 63 3.83 -1.58 27.64
N ALA A 64 3.77 -2.92 27.60
CA ALA A 64 3.91 -3.67 26.35
C ALA A 64 2.72 -3.47 25.41
N ALA A 65 1.49 -3.48 25.93
CA ALA A 65 0.29 -3.21 25.14
C ALA A 65 0.26 -1.77 24.61
N GLU A 66 0.73 -0.80 25.38
CA GLU A 66 0.90 0.58 24.94
C GLU A 66 1.98 0.71 23.84
N ALA A 67 3.13 0.05 24.01
CA ALA A 67 4.17 0.01 22.98
C ALA A 67 3.65 -0.58 21.65
N ILE A 68 2.86 -1.67 21.71
CA ILE A 68 2.22 -2.26 20.53
C ILE A 68 1.24 -1.28 19.88
N ARG A 69 0.39 -0.59 20.67
CA ARG A 69 -0.54 0.42 20.15
C ARG A 69 0.18 1.59 19.49
N ALA A 70 1.35 1.97 20.00
CA ALA A 70 2.19 3.02 19.43
C ALA A 70 2.99 2.57 18.19
N GLY A 71 2.93 1.28 17.81
CA GLY A 71 3.77 0.71 16.75
C GLY A 71 5.26 0.68 17.11
N GLY A 72 5.58 0.78 18.41
CA GLY A 72 6.93 0.82 18.94
C GLY A 72 7.50 -0.57 19.23
N SER A 73 8.77 -0.60 19.62
CA SER A 73 9.45 -1.81 20.07
C SER A 73 8.96 -2.25 21.46
N LEU A 74 8.79 -3.56 21.63
CA LEU A 74 8.45 -4.15 22.92
C LEU A 74 9.53 -3.82 23.96
N PRO A 75 9.15 -3.62 25.24
CA PRO A 75 10.13 -3.33 26.26
C PRO A 75 11.07 -4.53 26.37
N THR A 76 12.37 -4.28 26.34
CA THR A 76 13.39 -5.33 26.44
C THR A 76 13.41 -5.87 27.87
N PRO A 77 13.35 -7.20 28.10
CA PRO A 77 13.54 -7.76 29.43
C PRO A 77 14.90 -7.32 30.00
N ALA A 78 14.96 -6.99 31.30
CA ALA A 78 16.23 -6.59 31.94
C ALA A 78 17.32 -7.67 31.80
N ALA A 79 16.92 -8.95 31.79
CA ALA A 79 17.81 -10.08 31.53
C ALA A 79 18.42 -10.03 30.11
N THR A 80 17.65 -9.60 29.10
CA THR A 80 18.12 -9.45 27.71
C THR A 80 18.97 -8.20 27.53
N ALA A 81 18.69 -7.12 28.28
CA ALA A 81 19.51 -5.91 28.29
C ALA A 81 20.90 -6.13 28.92
N ALA A 82 21.02 -7.11 29.82
CA ALA A 82 22.28 -7.51 30.44
C ALA A 82 23.05 -8.59 29.64
N MET A 83 22.47 -9.13 28.57
CA MET A 83 23.17 -10.11 27.73
C MET A 83 24.20 -9.41 26.84
N PRO A 84 25.41 -9.97 26.69
CA PRO A 84 26.39 -9.42 25.77
C PRO A 84 25.86 -9.50 24.34
N ALA A 85 26.18 -8.51 23.50
CA ALA A 85 25.57 -8.27 22.20
C ALA A 85 25.62 -9.47 21.22
N TRP A 86 26.55 -10.40 21.40
CA TRP A 86 26.68 -11.62 20.59
C TRP A 86 25.72 -12.75 21.01
N PHE A 87 25.02 -12.60 22.13
CA PHE A 87 24.00 -13.52 22.67
C PHE A 87 22.58 -12.95 22.59
N ALA A 88 22.42 -11.70 22.15
CA ALA A 88 21.11 -11.09 22.03
C ALA A 88 20.29 -11.81 20.94
N PRO A 89 19.05 -12.26 21.23
CA PRO A 89 18.15 -12.72 20.16
C PRO A 89 17.95 -11.57 19.17
N PHE A 90 17.87 -11.92 17.89
CA PHE A 90 17.79 -11.01 16.74
C PHE A 90 16.92 -9.79 17.06
N SER A 91 17.55 -8.61 17.21
CA SER A 91 16.82 -7.38 17.49
C SER A 91 16.15 -6.93 16.18
N PRO A 92 14.80 -6.87 16.10
CA PRO A 92 14.11 -6.47 14.88
C PRO A 92 14.34 -5.00 14.50
N SER A 93 15.01 -4.22 15.35
CA SER A 93 15.37 -2.82 15.07
C SER A 93 16.57 -2.66 14.13
N GLN A 94 17.15 -3.74 13.60
CA GLN A 94 18.30 -3.68 12.68
C GLN A 94 17.91 -3.76 11.19
N THR A 95 16.68 -3.34 10.83
CA THR A 95 16.39 -2.97 9.44
C THR A 95 16.71 -1.49 9.22
N ASP A 96 17.98 -1.13 9.41
CA ASP A 96 18.49 0.12 8.83
C ASP A 96 18.68 -0.12 7.32
N GLY A 97 17.75 0.41 6.53
CA GLY A 97 18.08 0.90 5.19
C GLY A 97 18.16 -0.09 4.02
N VAL A 98 17.30 -1.10 3.92
CA VAL A 98 17.08 -1.81 2.64
C VAL A 98 15.68 -1.48 2.11
N GLY A 99 15.58 -0.36 1.38
CA GLY A 99 14.31 0.05 0.76
C GLY A 99 14.20 1.51 0.33
N GLN A 100 15.29 2.27 0.29
CA GLN A 100 15.32 3.57 -0.39
C GLN A 100 16.47 3.54 -1.41
N ARG A 101 16.06 3.32 -2.67
CA ARG A 101 16.78 3.39 -3.96
C ARG A 101 17.02 2.04 -4.64
#